data_AF-A0A2W1C250-F1
#
_entry.id   AF-A0A2W1C250-F1
#
_cell.length_a   1.000
_cell.length_b   1.000
_cell.length_c   1.000
_cell.angle_alpha   90.00
_cell.angle_beta   90.00
_cell.angle_gamma   90.00
#
_symmetry.space_group_name_H-M   'P 1'
#
loop_
_entity.id
_entity.type
_entity.pdbx_description
1 polymer ?
#
loop_
_entity_poly.entity_id
_entity_poly.type
_entity_poly.pdbx_seq_one_letter_code
_entity_poly.pdbx_strand_id
1 'polypeptide(L)'
;MPSDYESDPAVSNLRNYLRIRSVHPNVNYDECLTYLRGQATEMGLPVQVHEPVPKKPVLVMTWEGTEPALPSILLNSHMDVVPVFEKSWTYPPFEAHLKDGLIYGRGVQDMKSVAIQYIEAVKRMKAKGIRLKRTLHLSFVPDEEIGGTLGMGEFVKTDAFKNLNVGFALDEGIASPTEEFLIFNGERTIWHMDIICPGKSGHGSLLLPDNSGEKLRYMIDKFMDLRQESKKKLADNPELTIGDVTTVNLTMLSGGIQNNVVPEKLTASFDIRIALSVDQKQFENEIRRWCAEAGDGVTFEYKQKDPYVAPTTLTNAYWLAFKAAADQLKIKLKYCTFPGGTDSRYLRELGIPALGFSPMNKTVPGLHEHNESLRAETYLRGISIYETLIPAVANV
;
A
#
# COMPACT_ATOMS: atom_id res chain seq x y z
N MET A 1 11.93 29.43 -17.34
CA MET A 1 10.64 29.60 -18.04
C MET A 1 9.64 28.73 -17.30
N PRO A 2 8.39 29.16 -17.03
CA PRO A 2 7.37 28.21 -16.63
C PRO A 2 7.26 27.21 -17.78
N SER A 3 7.60 25.95 -17.52
CA SER A 3 7.41 24.88 -18.49
C SER A 3 5.91 24.75 -18.74
N ASP A 4 5.53 24.74 -20.01
CA ASP A 4 4.16 24.54 -20.42
C ASP A 4 3.78 23.06 -20.22
N TYR A 5 3.39 22.71 -19.00
CA TYR A 5 2.99 21.35 -18.64
C TYR A 5 1.65 20.94 -19.27
N GLU A 6 0.84 21.90 -19.74
CA GLU A 6 -0.45 21.60 -20.38
C GLU A 6 -0.26 20.87 -21.70
N SER A 7 0.82 21.17 -22.44
CA SER A 7 1.13 20.53 -23.72
C SER A 7 2.06 19.31 -23.60
N ASP A 8 2.54 18.97 -22.39
CA ASP A 8 3.40 17.80 -22.19
C ASP A 8 2.61 16.49 -22.36
N PRO A 9 3.02 15.59 -23.27
CA PRO A 9 2.29 14.34 -23.53
C PRO A 9 2.22 13.40 -22.31
N ALA A 10 3.28 13.31 -21.51
CA ALA A 10 3.30 12.43 -20.34
C ALA A 10 2.40 12.98 -19.23
N VAL A 11 2.34 14.31 -19.07
CA VAL A 11 1.37 14.96 -18.15
C VAL A 11 -0.05 14.75 -18.65
N SER A 12 -0.28 14.87 -19.96
CA SER A 12 -1.60 14.61 -20.57
C SER A 12 -2.06 13.16 -20.35
N ASN A 13 -1.16 12.19 -20.49
CA ASN A 13 -1.45 10.78 -20.23
C ASN A 13 -1.85 10.54 -18.77
N LEU A 14 -1.09 11.09 -17.81
CA LEU A 14 -1.46 11.01 -16.40
C LEU A 14 -2.85 11.61 -16.14
N ARG A 15 -3.11 12.81 -16.67
CA ARG A 15 -4.40 13.49 -16.46
C ARG A 15 -5.56 12.71 -17.07
N ASN A 16 -5.37 12.08 -18.22
CA ASN A 16 -6.38 11.22 -18.83
C ASN A 16 -6.68 9.99 -17.97
N TYR A 17 -5.65 9.36 -17.39
CA TYR A 17 -5.84 8.20 -16.53
C TYR A 17 -6.49 8.55 -15.17
N LEU A 18 -6.17 9.73 -14.61
CA LEU A 18 -6.79 10.26 -13.40
C LEU A 18 -8.29 10.57 -13.56
N ARG A 19 -8.75 10.89 -14.78
CA ARG A 19 -10.17 11.14 -15.07
C ARG A 19 -11.03 9.89 -15.00
N ILE A 20 -10.43 8.71 -15.12
CA ILE A 20 -11.16 7.44 -15.03
C ILE A 20 -11.54 7.19 -13.58
N ARG A 21 -12.85 7.08 -13.31
CA ARG A 21 -13.43 6.94 -11.96
C ARG A 21 -13.45 5.49 -11.50
N SER A 22 -12.30 4.96 -11.12
CA SER A 22 -12.13 3.60 -10.58
C SER A 22 -12.30 3.54 -9.04
N VAL A 23 -13.42 4.05 -8.53
CA VAL A 23 -13.59 4.34 -7.09
C VAL A 23 -14.35 3.26 -6.33
N HIS A 24 -13.86 2.89 -5.15
CA HIS A 24 -14.56 1.98 -4.23
C HIS A 24 -15.92 2.53 -3.75
N PRO A 25 -16.87 1.65 -3.35
CA PRO A 25 -16.78 0.19 -3.26
C PRO A 25 -17.19 -0.56 -4.55
N ASN A 26 -17.79 0.13 -5.53
CA ASN A 26 -18.36 -0.48 -6.73
C ASN A 26 -17.53 -0.13 -7.98
N VAL A 27 -16.25 -0.49 -7.98
CA VAL A 27 -15.31 -0.14 -9.04
C VAL A 27 -15.71 -0.81 -10.37
N ASN A 28 -15.79 -0.02 -11.45
CA ASN A 28 -15.79 -0.53 -12.82
C ASN A 28 -14.41 -0.30 -13.45
N TYR A 29 -13.74 -1.39 -13.84
CA TYR A 29 -12.39 -1.35 -14.41
C TYR A 29 -12.36 -1.23 -15.93
N ASP A 30 -13.50 -1.29 -16.64
CA ASP A 30 -13.55 -1.32 -18.12
C ASP A 30 -12.84 -0.12 -18.78
N GLU A 31 -13.02 1.07 -18.23
CA GLU A 31 -12.35 2.29 -18.73
C GLU A 31 -10.84 2.26 -18.48
N CYS A 32 -10.40 1.74 -17.32
CA CYS A 32 -8.97 1.52 -17.05
C CYS A 32 -8.38 0.52 -18.04
N LEU A 33 -9.04 -0.62 -18.26
CA LEU A 33 -8.60 -1.64 -19.21
C LEU A 33 -8.52 -1.08 -20.63
N THR A 34 -9.52 -0.31 -21.05
CA THR A 34 -9.56 0.32 -22.38
C THR A 34 -8.40 1.29 -22.56
N TYR A 35 -8.17 2.16 -21.58
CA TYR A 35 -7.07 3.12 -21.60
C TYR A 35 -5.70 2.42 -21.65
N LEU A 36 -5.48 1.44 -20.77
CA LEU A 36 -4.23 0.70 -20.66
C LEU A 36 -3.94 -0.11 -21.94
N ARG A 37 -4.95 -0.76 -22.53
CA ARG A 37 -4.80 -1.42 -23.84
C ARG A 37 -4.41 -0.45 -24.95
N GLY A 38 -4.94 0.78 -24.92
CA GLY A 38 -4.52 1.86 -25.81
C GLY A 38 -3.03 2.17 -25.66
N GLN A 39 -2.55 2.39 -24.44
CA GLN A 39 -1.13 2.63 -24.15
C GLN A 39 -0.23 1.48 -24.62
N ALA A 40 -0.64 0.23 -24.39
CA ALA A 40 0.11 -0.93 -24.86
C ALA A 40 0.17 -1.01 -26.40
N THR A 41 -0.95 -0.69 -27.07
CA THR A 41 -1.03 -0.67 -28.54
C THR A 41 -0.08 0.37 -29.14
N GLU A 42 -0.02 1.58 -28.57
CA GLU A 42 0.93 2.61 -28.99
C GLU A 42 2.39 2.16 -28.88
N MET A 43 2.71 1.36 -27.85
CA MET A 43 4.05 0.81 -27.64
C MET A 43 4.30 -0.50 -28.39
N GLY A 44 3.29 -1.08 -29.04
CA GLY A 44 3.38 -2.40 -29.66
C GLY A 44 3.69 -3.51 -28.65
N LEU A 45 3.13 -3.44 -27.43
CA LEU A 45 3.29 -4.47 -26.40
C LEU A 45 2.07 -5.40 -26.37
N PRO A 46 2.27 -6.73 -26.30
CA PRO A 46 1.18 -7.66 -26.04
C PRO A 46 0.55 -7.43 -24.65
N VAL A 47 -0.77 -7.60 -24.58
CA VAL A 47 -1.57 -7.47 -23.36
C VAL A 47 -2.34 -8.76 -23.09
N GLN A 48 -2.28 -9.23 -21.85
CA GLN A 48 -3.16 -10.25 -21.32
C GLN A 48 -4.03 -9.64 -20.22
N VAL A 49 -5.29 -10.06 -20.14
CA VAL A 49 -6.17 -9.73 -19.00
C VAL A 49 -6.60 -11.04 -18.38
N HIS A 50 -6.32 -11.18 -17.10
CA HIS A 50 -6.67 -12.33 -16.28
C HIS A 50 -7.76 -11.92 -15.32
N GLU A 51 -8.74 -12.79 -15.11
CA GLU A 51 -9.86 -12.50 -14.22
C GLU A 51 -9.99 -13.67 -13.22
N PRO A 52 -9.03 -13.80 -12.28
CA PRO A 52 -9.04 -14.88 -11.29
C PRO A 52 -10.32 -14.84 -10.43
N VAL A 53 -10.85 -13.63 -10.21
CA VAL A 53 -12.15 -13.39 -9.58
C VAL A 53 -13.00 -12.59 -10.56
N PRO A 54 -14.28 -12.98 -10.81
CA PRO A 54 -15.15 -12.26 -11.72
C PRO A 54 -15.23 -10.76 -11.42
N LYS A 55 -15.13 -9.92 -12.45
CA LYS A 55 -15.11 -8.45 -12.42
C LYS A 55 -13.89 -7.83 -11.71
N LYS A 56 -12.86 -8.63 -11.40
CA LYS A 56 -11.60 -8.18 -10.82
C LYS A 56 -10.45 -8.49 -11.79
N PRO A 57 -10.37 -7.74 -12.90
CA PRO A 57 -9.39 -7.99 -13.94
C PRO A 57 -7.99 -7.54 -13.49
N VAL A 58 -7.00 -8.38 -13.78
CA VAL A 58 -5.58 -8.05 -13.74
C VAL A 58 -5.08 -7.92 -15.17
N LEU A 59 -4.62 -6.74 -15.56
CA LEU A 59 -4.03 -6.50 -16.88
C LEU A 59 -2.51 -6.61 -16.78
N VAL A 60 -1.90 -7.37 -17.68
CA VAL A 60 -0.44 -7.52 -17.80
C VAL A 60 0.00 -7.08 -19.19
N MET A 61 0.87 -6.07 -19.26
CA MET A 61 1.61 -5.72 -20.47
C MET A 61 2.99 -6.36 -20.42
N THR A 62 3.48 -6.89 -21.54
CA THR A 62 4.79 -7.56 -21.57
C THR A 62 5.72 -6.94 -22.58
N TRP A 63 6.91 -6.55 -22.13
CA TRP A 63 8.06 -6.25 -22.99
C TRP A 63 9.09 -7.36 -22.86
N GLU A 64 9.11 -8.24 -23.85
CA GLU A 64 10.02 -9.39 -23.90
C GLU A 64 11.49 -8.94 -23.93
N GLY A 65 12.31 -9.57 -23.08
CA GLY A 65 13.75 -9.34 -23.01
C GLY A 65 14.53 -10.16 -24.03
N THR A 66 15.83 -9.93 -24.15
CA THR A 66 16.71 -10.70 -25.05
C THR A 66 17.00 -12.11 -24.53
N GLU A 67 16.76 -12.36 -23.25
CA GLU A 67 16.95 -13.66 -22.57
C GLU A 67 15.67 -14.03 -21.78
N PRO A 68 14.54 -14.35 -22.46
CA PRO A 68 13.22 -14.50 -21.82
C PRO A 68 13.11 -15.69 -20.86
N ALA A 69 14.08 -16.62 -20.86
CA ALA A 69 14.15 -17.72 -19.91
C ALA A 69 14.59 -17.27 -18.50
N LEU A 70 15.21 -16.09 -18.38
CA LEU A 70 15.59 -15.53 -17.09
C LEU A 70 14.35 -15.09 -16.29
N PRO A 71 14.39 -15.13 -14.95
CA PRO A 71 13.34 -14.54 -14.12
C PRO A 71 13.09 -13.08 -14.49
N SER A 72 11.81 -12.73 -14.68
CA SER A 72 11.34 -11.43 -15.17
C SER A 72 11.31 -10.38 -14.07
N ILE A 73 11.17 -9.12 -14.49
CA ILE A 73 10.91 -7.98 -13.59
C ILE A 73 9.44 -7.60 -13.70
N LEU A 74 8.77 -7.43 -12.56
CA LEU A 74 7.41 -6.94 -12.47
C LEU A 74 7.39 -5.48 -11.99
N LEU A 75 6.71 -4.61 -12.73
CA LEU A 75 6.33 -3.27 -12.29
C LEU A 75 4.85 -3.33 -11.95
N ASN A 76 4.53 -3.45 -10.67
CA ASN A 76 3.16 -3.56 -10.19
C ASN A 76 2.55 -2.18 -9.96
N SER A 77 1.27 -2.05 -10.30
CA SER A 77 0.46 -0.92 -9.91
C SER A 77 -1.01 -1.31 -9.77
N HIS A 78 -1.78 -0.58 -8.99
CA HIS A 78 -3.22 -0.79 -8.89
C HIS A 78 -4.04 0.25 -9.68
N MET A 79 -5.27 -0.12 -10.01
CA MET A 79 -6.18 0.70 -10.82
C MET A 79 -7.19 1.46 -9.97
N ASP A 80 -7.59 0.90 -8.84
CA ASP A 80 -8.61 1.44 -7.96
C ASP A 80 -8.12 2.65 -7.16
N VAL A 81 -9.07 3.36 -6.57
CA VAL A 81 -8.80 4.49 -5.68
C VAL A 81 -9.84 4.53 -4.56
N VAL A 82 -9.44 5.05 -3.39
CA VAL A 82 -10.37 5.28 -2.28
C VAL A 82 -11.48 6.31 -2.60
N PRO A 83 -12.63 6.25 -1.88
CA PRO A 83 -13.69 7.24 -1.95
C PRO A 83 -13.22 8.68 -1.67
N VAL A 84 -14.06 9.64 -2.07
CA VAL A 84 -13.81 11.08 -1.87
C VAL A 84 -15.04 11.78 -1.31
N PHE A 85 -14.81 12.76 -0.46
CA PHE A 85 -15.83 13.74 -0.07
C PHE A 85 -15.76 14.92 -1.03
N GLU A 86 -16.45 14.87 -2.17
CA GLU A 86 -16.28 15.84 -3.27
C GLU A 86 -16.39 17.31 -2.83
N LYS A 87 -17.25 17.62 -1.84
CA LYS A 87 -17.42 18.98 -1.30
C LYS A 87 -16.18 19.54 -0.57
N SER A 88 -15.28 18.68 -0.12
CA SER A 88 -14.04 19.06 0.56
C SER A 88 -12.89 19.32 -0.41
N TRP A 89 -13.09 19.07 -1.71
CA TRP A 89 -12.06 19.29 -2.72
C TRP A 89 -12.15 20.70 -3.31
N THR A 90 -11.00 21.34 -3.47
CA THR A 90 -10.84 22.63 -4.14
C THR A 90 -11.11 22.52 -5.64
N TYR A 91 -10.76 21.38 -6.24
CA TYR A 91 -11.04 21.05 -7.65
C TYR A 91 -11.72 19.68 -7.73
N PRO A 92 -12.62 19.43 -8.69
CA PRO A 92 -13.27 18.12 -8.80
C PRO A 92 -12.22 16.98 -8.88
N PRO A 93 -12.33 15.95 -8.01
CA PRO A 93 -11.25 14.96 -7.80
C PRO A 93 -10.90 14.12 -9.03
N PHE A 94 -11.77 14.08 -10.03
CA PHE A 94 -11.62 13.26 -11.24
C PHE A 94 -11.58 14.10 -12.52
N GLU A 95 -11.26 15.41 -12.43
CA GLU A 95 -11.06 16.25 -13.62
C GLU A 95 -9.57 16.44 -13.98
N ALA A 96 -8.67 15.99 -13.09
CA ALA A 96 -7.22 16.10 -13.23
C ALA A 96 -6.78 17.56 -13.48
N HIS A 97 -7.20 18.46 -12.58
CA HIS A 97 -6.99 19.90 -12.72
C HIS A 97 -5.51 20.24 -12.57
N LEU A 98 -4.93 20.95 -13.55
CA LEU A 98 -3.55 21.42 -13.51
C LEU A 98 -3.55 22.91 -13.18
N LYS A 99 -2.98 23.27 -12.04
CA LYS A 99 -2.89 24.66 -11.59
C LYS A 99 -1.54 24.92 -10.94
N ASP A 100 -0.85 25.96 -11.42
CA ASP A 100 0.44 26.42 -10.88
C ASP A 100 1.50 25.28 -10.78
N GLY A 101 1.48 24.39 -11.78
CA GLY A 101 2.37 23.24 -11.89
C GLY A 101 2.02 22.05 -10.97
N LEU A 102 0.90 22.10 -10.24
CA LEU A 102 0.35 20.99 -9.47
C LEU A 102 -0.81 20.34 -10.24
N ILE A 103 -0.77 19.01 -10.33
CA ILE A 103 -1.85 18.19 -10.86
C ILE A 103 -2.65 17.71 -9.66
N TYR A 104 -3.91 18.12 -9.57
CA TYR A 104 -4.86 17.68 -8.54
C TYR A 104 -5.71 16.54 -9.08
N GLY A 105 -5.85 15.48 -8.30
CA GLY A 105 -6.74 14.38 -8.65
C GLY A 105 -6.59 13.21 -7.70
N ARG A 106 -7.69 12.50 -7.43
CA ARG A 106 -7.64 11.28 -6.64
C ARG A 106 -6.80 10.23 -7.37
N GLY A 107 -5.81 9.71 -6.66
CA GLY A 107 -4.87 8.68 -7.10
C GLY A 107 -3.64 9.22 -7.82
N VAL A 108 -3.40 10.53 -7.79
CA VAL A 108 -2.19 11.14 -8.38
C VAL A 108 -0.91 10.83 -7.60
N GLN A 109 -0.99 10.57 -6.30
CA GLN A 109 0.07 9.97 -5.49
C GLN A 109 -0.14 8.46 -5.31
N ASP A 110 -1.39 7.98 -5.32
CA ASP A 110 -1.74 6.59 -4.98
C ASP A 110 -2.69 5.91 -5.99
N MET A 111 -2.18 5.21 -7.00
CA MET A 111 -0.80 5.26 -7.49
C MET A 111 -0.75 5.47 -9.00
N LYS A 112 -1.79 6.09 -9.58
CA LYS A 112 -1.93 6.29 -11.03
C LYS A 112 -0.76 7.04 -11.65
N SER A 113 -0.07 7.91 -10.91
CA SER A 113 1.17 8.53 -11.41
C SER A 113 2.29 7.53 -11.61
N VAL A 114 2.50 6.61 -10.67
CA VAL A 114 3.52 5.56 -10.76
C VAL A 114 3.23 4.63 -11.94
N ALA A 115 1.97 4.22 -12.10
CA ALA A 115 1.50 3.43 -13.23
C ALA A 115 1.86 4.07 -14.59
N ILE A 116 1.59 5.37 -14.75
CA ILE A 116 1.90 6.08 -16.00
C ILE A 116 3.40 6.38 -16.11
N GLN A 117 4.12 6.60 -15.00
CA GLN A 117 5.58 6.74 -15.03
C GLN A 117 6.27 5.47 -15.57
N TYR A 118 5.79 4.29 -15.20
CA TYR A 118 6.27 3.03 -15.78
C TYR A 118 6.03 2.96 -17.28
N ILE A 119 4.81 3.26 -17.73
CA ILE A 119 4.44 3.27 -19.15
C ILE A 119 5.30 4.26 -19.94
N GLU A 120 5.45 5.50 -19.45
CA GLU A 120 6.24 6.53 -20.10
C GLU A 120 7.74 6.20 -20.12
N ALA A 121 8.29 5.62 -19.05
CA ALA A 121 9.67 5.18 -19.02
C ALA A 121 9.91 4.10 -20.08
N VAL A 122 9.01 3.10 -20.19
CA VAL A 122 9.06 2.07 -21.21
C VAL A 122 8.98 2.67 -22.62
N LYS A 123 8.02 3.58 -22.86
CA LYS A 123 7.85 4.25 -24.15
C LYS A 123 9.13 4.98 -24.57
N ARG A 124 9.73 5.76 -23.67
CA ARG A 124 10.99 6.50 -23.93
C ARG A 124 12.17 5.56 -24.14
N MET A 125 12.31 4.50 -23.35
CA MET A 125 13.39 3.53 -23.51
C MET A 125 13.29 2.78 -24.84
N LYS A 126 12.07 2.38 -25.26
CA LYS A 126 11.85 1.76 -26.58
C LYS A 126 12.17 2.71 -27.72
N ALA A 127 11.77 3.98 -27.62
CA ALA A 127 12.11 5.00 -28.62
C ALA A 127 13.63 5.24 -28.75
N LYS A 128 14.37 5.09 -27.64
CA LYS A 128 15.85 5.13 -27.62
C LYS A 128 16.52 3.85 -28.10
N GLY A 129 15.76 2.83 -28.49
CA GLY A 129 16.29 1.55 -28.96
C GLY A 129 16.87 0.65 -27.86
N ILE A 130 16.59 0.93 -26.58
CA ILE A 130 17.07 0.11 -25.45
C ILE A 130 16.52 -1.32 -25.57
N ARG A 131 17.31 -2.29 -25.14
CA ARG A 131 16.92 -3.70 -24.99
C ARG A 131 17.28 -4.15 -23.58
N LEU A 132 16.38 -4.90 -22.96
CA LEU A 132 16.56 -5.45 -21.62
C LEU A 132 16.90 -6.93 -21.74
N LYS A 133 17.77 -7.46 -20.87
CA LYS A 133 18.04 -8.90 -20.82
C LYS A 133 16.81 -9.68 -20.37
N ARG A 134 16.24 -9.29 -19.24
CA ARG A 134 15.05 -9.92 -18.65
C ARG A 134 13.78 -9.36 -19.27
N THR A 135 12.75 -10.20 -19.33
CA THR A 135 11.39 -9.75 -19.64
C THR A 135 10.89 -8.79 -18.57
N LEU A 136 10.23 -7.72 -19.00
CA LEU A 136 9.59 -6.73 -18.14
C LEU A 136 8.07 -6.85 -18.27
N HIS A 137 7.38 -7.09 -17.16
CA HIS A 137 5.93 -7.07 -17.07
C HIS A 137 5.46 -5.82 -16.35
N LEU A 138 4.40 -5.18 -16.83
CA LEU A 138 3.67 -4.14 -16.11
C LEU A 138 2.32 -4.73 -15.73
N SER A 139 2.03 -4.86 -14.44
CA SER A 139 0.72 -5.30 -13.94
C SER A 139 -0.11 -4.13 -13.44
N PHE A 140 -1.40 -4.21 -13.74
CA PHE A 140 -2.42 -3.28 -13.28
C PHE A 140 -3.50 -4.13 -12.60
N VAL A 141 -3.51 -4.09 -11.27
CA VAL A 141 -4.33 -4.97 -10.42
C VAL A 141 -5.53 -4.23 -9.83
N PRO A 142 -6.61 -4.94 -9.46
CA PRO A 142 -7.77 -4.37 -8.80
C PRO A 142 -7.68 -4.51 -7.27
N ASP A 143 -8.48 -3.69 -6.58
CA ASP A 143 -8.84 -3.82 -5.17
C ASP A 143 -7.66 -3.71 -4.18
N GLU A 144 -6.54 -3.10 -4.55
CA GLU A 144 -5.39 -2.92 -3.64
C GLU A 144 -5.80 -2.14 -2.39
N GLU A 145 -6.62 -1.09 -2.56
CA GLU A 145 -7.03 -0.14 -1.51
C GLU A 145 -7.90 -0.80 -0.41
N ILE A 146 -8.40 -2.01 -0.67
CA ILE A 146 -9.14 -2.84 0.29
C ILE A 146 -8.36 -4.12 0.67
N GLY A 147 -7.06 -4.12 0.40
CA GLY A 147 -6.09 -5.14 0.75
C GLY A 147 -5.71 -6.08 -0.39
N GLY A 148 -6.17 -5.92 -1.62
CA GLY A 148 -5.70 -6.70 -2.78
C GLY A 148 -6.00 -8.21 -2.72
N THR A 149 -6.80 -8.67 -1.75
CA THR A 149 -7.05 -10.11 -1.52
C THR A 149 -7.67 -10.78 -2.74
N LEU A 150 -8.67 -10.13 -3.35
CA LEU A 150 -9.33 -10.61 -4.57
C LEU A 150 -8.61 -10.17 -5.86
N GLY A 151 -7.58 -9.33 -5.74
CA GLY A 151 -6.73 -8.85 -6.82
C GLY A 151 -5.43 -9.66 -6.88
N MET A 152 -4.30 -9.04 -6.48
CA MET A 152 -3.00 -9.71 -6.47
C MET A 152 -3.02 -11.01 -5.66
N GLY A 153 -3.71 -11.04 -4.51
CA GLY A 153 -3.77 -12.21 -3.64
C GLY A 153 -4.35 -13.47 -4.30
N GLU A 154 -5.32 -13.35 -5.20
CA GLU A 154 -5.80 -14.47 -6.01
C GLU A 154 -4.96 -14.66 -7.28
N PHE A 155 -4.46 -13.58 -7.88
CA PHE A 155 -3.68 -13.67 -9.10
C PHE A 155 -2.39 -14.48 -8.93
N VAL A 156 -1.66 -14.28 -7.82
CA VAL A 156 -0.40 -14.99 -7.54
C VAL A 156 -0.56 -16.51 -7.41
N LYS A 157 -1.78 -17.00 -7.20
CA LYS A 157 -2.10 -18.43 -7.10
C LYS A 157 -2.30 -19.09 -8.47
N THR A 158 -2.49 -18.30 -9.52
CA THR A 158 -2.82 -18.80 -10.87
C THR A 158 -1.59 -19.29 -11.63
N ASP A 159 -1.81 -20.20 -12.59
CA ASP A 159 -0.76 -20.58 -13.53
C ASP A 159 -0.36 -19.43 -14.46
N ALA A 160 -1.27 -18.49 -14.72
CA ALA A 160 -0.96 -17.27 -15.47
C ALA A 160 0.16 -16.47 -14.78
N PHE A 161 0.06 -16.24 -13.47
CA PHE A 161 1.13 -15.57 -12.72
C PHE A 161 2.42 -16.39 -12.70
N LYS A 162 2.35 -17.71 -12.45
CA LYS A 162 3.55 -18.58 -12.49
C LYS A 162 4.28 -18.49 -13.82
N ASN A 163 3.53 -18.43 -14.93
CA ASN A 163 4.09 -18.31 -16.29
C ASN A 163 4.77 -16.97 -16.56
N LEU A 164 4.53 -15.93 -15.74
CA LEU A 164 5.30 -14.67 -15.82
C LEU A 164 6.73 -14.84 -15.32
N ASN A 165 7.05 -15.92 -14.57
CA ASN A 165 8.40 -16.21 -14.07
C ASN A 165 9.03 -15.02 -13.31
N VAL A 166 8.25 -14.36 -12.44
CA VAL A 166 8.70 -13.13 -11.77
C VAL A 166 9.82 -13.42 -10.77
N GLY A 167 10.96 -12.74 -10.96
CA GLY A 167 12.12 -12.83 -10.07
C GLY A 167 12.29 -11.63 -9.14
N PHE A 168 11.72 -10.47 -9.49
CA PHE A 168 11.74 -9.27 -8.67
C PHE A 168 10.60 -8.33 -9.04
N ALA A 169 10.09 -7.57 -8.07
CA ALA A 169 9.03 -6.61 -8.30
C ALA A 169 9.31 -5.22 -7.71
N LEU A 170 8.84 -4.19 -8.41
CA LEU A 170 8.62 -2.86 -7.87
C LEU A 170 7.12 -2.61 -7.73
N ASP A 171 6.76 -1.87 -6.69
CA ASP A 171 5.39 -1.52 -6.34
C ASP A 171 5.34 -0.07 -5.84
N GLU A 172 4.18 0.40 -5.40
CA GLU A 172 4.05 1.75 -4.84
C GLU A 172 4.92 2.01 -3.61
N GLY A 173 5.32 3.27 -3.48
CA GLY A 173 5.79 3.83 -2.22
C GLY A 173 5.03 5.11 -1.87
N ILE A 174 5.43 5.74 -0.77
CA ILE A 174 4.86 6.99 -0.29
C ILE A 174 5.74 8.17 -0.74
N ALA A 175 5.10 9.30 -1.03
CA ALA A 175 5.82 10.57 -1.24
C ALA A 175 6.65 10.96 -0.01
N SER A 176 7.71 11.74 -0.20
CA SER A 176 8.56 12.23 0.88
C SER A 176 8.53 13.75 0.94
N PRO A 177 8.30 14.36 2.11
CA PRO A 177 8.36 15.81 2.24
C PRO A 177 9.80 16.35 2.18
N THR A 178 10.82 15.49 2.34
CA THR A 178 12.23 15.85 2.31
C THR A 178 12.85 15.56 0.95
N GLU A 179 14.16 15.78 0.81
CA GLU A 179 14.90 15.45 -0.41
C GLU A 179 15.12 13.94 -0.63
N GLU A 180 14.88 13.13 0.39
CA GLU A 180 15.02 11.68 0.34
C GLU A 180 13.86 11.05 -0.42
N PHE A 181 14.11 9.95 -1.11
CA PHE A 181 13.08 9.06 -1.65
C PHE A 181 12.92 7.87 -0.71
N LEU A 182 11.69 7.54 -0.37
CA LEU A 182 11.41 6.41 0.51
C LEU A 182 11.49 5.11 -0.29
N ILE A 183 12.15 4.11 0.28
CA ILE A 183 12.20 2.74 -0.24
C ILE A 183 11.65 1.80 0.82
N PHE A 184 10.67 0.98 0.44
CA PHE A 184 9.98 0.07 1.34
C PHE A 184 10.33 -1.37 1.00
N ASN A 185 10.88 -2.10 1.97
CA ASN A 185 11.23 -3.50 1.77
C ASN A 185 10.32 -4.49 2.51
N GLY A 186 9.36 -4.00 3.28
CA GLY A 186 8.34 -4.79 3.94
C GLY A 186 7.23 -3.88 4.49
N GLU A 187 6.16 -4.47 4.98
CA GLU A 187 5.06 -3.76 5.63
C GLU A 187 4.81 -4.24 7.05
N ARG A 188 4.10 -3.42 7.82
CA ARG A 188 3.54 -3.85 9.10
C ARG A 188 2.39 -4.83 8.88
N THR A 189 2.22 -5.77 9.80
CA THR A 189 1.11 -6.73 9.75
C THR A 189 -0.16 -6.14 10.35
N ILE A 190 -1.32 -6.37 9.72
CA ILE A 190 -2.59 -5.76 10.09
C ILE A 190 -3.47 -6.76 10.83
N TRP A 191 -3.74 -6.49 12.11
CA TRP A 191 -4.74 -7.21 12.90
C TRP A 191 -5.86 -6.26 13.33
N HIS A 192 -7.09 -6.61 12.96
CA HIS A 192 -8.30 -5.99 13.50
C HIS A 192 -8.95 -6.98 14.46
N MET A 193 -9.09 -6.59 15.72
CA MET A 193 -9.48 -7.52 16.78
C MET A 193 -10.54 -6.90 17.70
N ASP A 194 -11.57 -7.69 18.01
CA ASP A 194 -12.58 -7.36 19.00
C ASP A 194 -12.26 -8.08 20.31
N ILE A 195 -12.09 -7.32 21.38
CA ILE A 195 -12.01 -7.82 22.75
C ILE A 195 -13.43 -7.87 23.31
N ILE A 196 -13.84 -9.03 23.79
CA ILE A 196 -15.19 -9.30 24.30
C ILE A 196 -15.11 -9.54 25.80
N CYS A 197 -15.75 -8.66 26.57
CA CYS A 197 -15.76 -8.70 28.03
C CYS A 197 -17.18 -8.97 28.54
N PRO A 198 -17.54 -10.23 28.86
CA PRO A 198 -18.82 -10.54 29.50
C PRO A 198 -18.80 -10.14 30.98
N GLY A 199 -19.98 -9.95 31.56
CA GLY A 199 -20.17 -9.73 32.98
C GLY A 199 -21.61 -9.96 33.40
N LYS A 200 -21.88 -9.81 34.69
CA LYS A 200 -23.22 -9.94 35.25
C LYS A 200 -24.01 -8.66 35.03
N SER A 201 -25.19 -8.77 34.42
CA SER A 201 -26.13 -7.66 34.35
C SER A 201 -26.89 -7.47 35.67
N GLY A 202 -27.36 -6.24 35.91
CA GLY A 202 -28.18 -5.90 37.06
C GLY A 202 -28.48 -4.41 37.13
N HIS A 203 -29.14 -3.99 38.20
CA HIS A 203 -29.47 -2.59 38.43
C HIS A 203 -28.20 -1.76 38.62
N GLY A 204 -28.11 -0.59 37.98
CA GLY A 204 -26.93 0.29 37.99
C GLY A 204 -26.57 0.88 39.36
N SER A 205 -27.40 0.68 40.38
CA SER A 205 -27.11 1.03 41.77
C SER A 205 -26.34 -0.05 42.53
N LEU A 206 -26.03 -1.19 41.89
CA LEU A 206 -25.33 -2.32 42.51
C LEU A 206 -23.86 -2.37 42.08
N LEU A 207 -22.99 -2.79 43.00
CA LEU A 207 -21.58 -3.07 42.75
C LEU A 207 -21.40 -4.57 42.52
N LEU A 208 -21.69 -5.01 41.29
CA LEU A 208 -21.59 -6.43 40.93
C LEU A 208 -20.11 -6.84 40.82
N PRO A 209 -19.66 -7.93 41.46
CA PRO A 209 -18.26 -8.35 41.45
C PRO A 209 -17.77 -8.86 40.09
N ASP A 210 -18.68 -9.33 39.23
CA ASP A 210 -18.38 -9.73 37.86
C ASP A 210 -18.86 -8.63 36.89
N ASN A 211 -18.02 -7.62 36.67
CA ASN A 211 -18.37 -6.41 35.95
C ASN A 211 -17.67 -6.32 34.58
N SER A 212 -18.45 -6.27 33.49
CA SER A 212 -17.91 -6.16 32.13
C SER A 212 -17.10 -4.87 31.91
N GLY A 213 -17.43 -3.79 32.61
CA GLY A 213 -16.74 -2.51 32.55
C GLY A 213 -15.35 -2.54 33.17
N GLU A 214 -15.18 -3.19 34.32
CA GLU A 214 -13.87 -3.37 34.95
C GLU A 214 -12.94 -4.24 34.10
N LYS A 215 -13.47 -5.34 33.56
CA LYS A 215 -12.77 -6.22 32.61
C LYS A 215 -12.33 -5.46 31.36
N LEU A 216 -13.24 -4.69 30.75
CA LEU A 216 -12.96 -3.92 29.55
C LEU A 216 -11.94 -2.81 29.81
N ARG A 217 -12.04 -2.11 30.96
CA ARG A 217 -11.06 -1.11 31.39
C ARG A 217 -9.66 -1.72 31.43
N TYR A 218 -9.49 -2.88 32.05
CA TYR A 218 -8.19 -3.57 32.10
C TYR A 218 -7.61 -3.79 30.71
N MET A 219 -8.42 -4.30 29.79
CA MET A 219 -7.98 -4.58 28.42
C MET A 219 -7.63 -3.29 27.65
N ILE A 220 -8.43 -2.24 27.78
CA ILE A 220 -8.14 -0.94 27.18
C ILE A 220 -6.82 -0.38 27.73
N ASP A 221 -6.61 -0.45 29.04
CA ASP A 221 -5.39 0.03 29.67
C ASP A 221 -4.15 -0.68 29.09
N LYS A 222 -4.17 -2.02 28.93
CA LYS A 222 -3.05 -2.76 28.32
C LYS A 222 -2.73 -2.34 26.88
N PHE A 223 -3.75 -2.17 26.04
CA PHE A 223 -3.55 -1.74 24.66
C PHE A 223 -3.09 -0.28 24.58
N MET A 224 -3.57 0.59 25.48
CA MET A 224 -3.15 1.98 25.54
C MET A 224 -1.73 2.13 26.10
N ASP A 225 -1.31 1.30 27.05
CA ASP A 225 0.07 1.25 27.54
C ASP A 225 1.03 0.90 26.40
N LEU A 226 0.71 -0.15 25.61
CA LEU A 226 1.48 -0.51 24.43
C LEU A 226 1.58 0.64 23.41
N ARG A 227 0.47 1.38 23.22
CA ARG A 227 0.47 2.60 22.38
C ARG A 227 1.42 3.66 22.93
N GLN A 228 1.46 3.89 24.24
CA GLN A 228 2.36 4.86 24.86
C GLN A 228 3.82 4.44 24.73
N GLU A 229 4.12 3.15 24.89
CA GLU A 229 5.47 2.62 24.66
C GLU A 229 5.95 2.88 23.23
N SER A 230 5.10 2.64 22.23
CA SER A 230 5.43 2.93 20.82
C SER A 230 5.62 4.43 20.57
N LYS A 231 4.80 5.30 21.17
CA LYS A 231 4.99 6.76 21.10
C LYS A 231 6.32 7.17 21.72
N LYS A 232 6.66 6.61 22.87
CA LYS A 232 7.93 6.87 23.56
C LYS A 232 9.12 6.42 22.70
N LYS A 233 9.07 5.24 22.09
CA LYS A 233 10.10 4.76 21.16
C LYS A 233 10.36 5.76 20.01
N LEU A 234 9.30 6.29 19.41
CA LEU A 234 9.41 7.31 18.35
C LEU A 234 9.98 8.64 18.87
N ALA A 235 9.55 9.08 20.05
CA ALA A 235 10.03 10.33 20.64
C ALA A 235 11.51 10.25 21.05
N ASP A 236 11.95 9.08 21.53
CA ASP A 236 13.32 8.85 22.01
C ASP A 236 14.32 8.61 20.87
N ASN A 237 13.87 8.24 19.67
CA ASN A 237 14.73 7.96 18.54
C ASN A 237 14.19 8.56 17.22
N PRO A 238 14.73 9.71 16.76
CA PRO A 238 14.28 10.38 15.55
C PRO A 238 14.59 9.63 14.25
N GLU A 239 15.45 8.60 14.29
CA GLU A 239 15.71 7.74 13.13
C GLU A 239 14.58 6.74 12.90
N LEU A 240 13.76 6.45 13.92
CA LEU A 240 12.59 5.58 13.77
C LEU A 240 11.48 6.30 13.03
N THR A 241 10.83 5.55 12.16
CA THR A 241 9.60 5.94 11.49
C THR A 241 8.42 5.20 12.11
N ILE A 242 7.20 5.64 11.78
CA ILE A 242 5.98 4.96 12.25
C ILE A 242 5.92 3.48 11.85
N GLY A 243 6.60 3.09 10.76
CA GLY A 243 6.71 1.70 10.30
C GLY A 243 7.52 0.81 11.25
N ASP A 244 8.39 1.39 12.08
CA ASP A 244 9.30 0.66 12.96
C ASP A 244 8.70 0.34 14.34
N VAL A 245 7.47 0.82 14.61
CA VAL A 245 6.76 0.59 15.86
C VAL A 245 5.35 0.03 15.63
N THR A 246 4.87 -0.75 16.61
CA THR A 246 3.49 -1.25 16.60
C THR A 246 2.52 -0.13 16.96
N THR A 247 1.57 0.19 16.09
CA THR A 247 0.51 1.16 16.41
C THR A 247 -0.76 0.43 16.81
N VAL A 248 -1.39 0.91 17.88
CA VAL A 248 -2.66 0.41 18.41
C VAL A 248 -3.64 1.56 18.50
N ASN A 249 -4.84 1.40 17.95
CA ASN A 249 -5.92 2.38 18.04
C ASN A 249 -7.22 1.69 18.47
N LEU A 250 -7.90 2.22 19.50
CA LEU A 250 -9.27 1.84 19.84
C LEU A 250 -10.21 2.48 18.81
N THR A 251 -10.85 1.66 17.98
CA THR A 251 -11.65 2.14 16.84
C THR A 251 -13.15 2.06 17.09
N MET A 252 -13.61 1.12 17.91
CA MET A 252 -15.01 0.97 18.28
C MET A 252 -15.17 0.55 19.73
N LEU A 253 -16.27 0.99 20.36
CA LEU A 253 -16.69 0.60 21.70
C LEU A 253 -18.20 0.38 21.69
N SER A 254 -18.67 -0.76 22.17
CA SER A 254 -20.11 -1.07 22.14
C SER A 254 -20.57 -1.93 23.33
N GLY A 255 -21.88 -1.84 23.62
CA GLY A 255 -22.58 -2.60 24.65
C GLY A 255 -23.42 -1.70 25.58
N GLY A 256 -24.24 -2.34 26.41
CA GLY A 256 -25.27 -1.67 27.21
C GLY A 256 -26.54 -1.37 26.42
N ILE A 257 -27.67 -1.31 27.14
CA ILE A 257 -29.00 -1.12 26.55
C ILE A 257 -29.79 0.03 27.19
N GLN A 258 -29.42 0.43 28.42
CA GLN A 258 -30.11 1.45 29.19
C GLN A 258 -29.17 2.02 30.25
N ASN A 259 -29.32 3.30 30.57
CA ASN A 259 -28.43 4.06 31.46
C ASN A 259 -28.33 3.52 32.91
N ASN A 260 -29.35 2.83 33.41
CA ASN A 260 -29.40 2.28 34.77
C ASN A 260 -29.32 0.75 34.80
N VAL A 261 -28.83 0.12 33.72
CA VAL A 261 -28.62 -1.33 33.64
C VAL A 261 -27.15 -1.61 33.38
N VAL A 262 -26.51 -2.38 34.26
CA VAL A 262 -25.14 -2.86 34.06
C VAL A 262 -25.13 -3.80 32.84
N PRO A 263 -24.27 -3.58 31.83
CA PRO A 263 -24.21 -4.43 30.65
C PRO A 263 -23.82 -5.87 30.98
N GLU A 264 -24.42 -6.84 30.28
CA GLU A 264 -23.97 -8.24 30.31
C GLU A 264 -22.69 -8.47 29.50
N LYS A 265 -22.37 -7.53 28.61
CA LYS A 265 -21.23 -7.62 27.70
C LYS A 265 -20.84 -6.23 27.22
N LEU A 266 -19.53 -6.00 27.14
CA LEU A 266 -18.94 -4.87 26.44
C LEU A 266 -17.90 -5.38 25.45
N THR A 267 -17.76 -4.69 24.33
CA THR A 267 -16.77 -5.01 23.28
C THR A 267 -15.96 -3.77 22.92
N ALA A 268 -14.64 -3.93 22.79
CA ALA A 268 -13.73 -2.92 22.25
C ALA A 268 -13.00 -3.47 21.03
N SER A 269 -13.03 -2.73 19.93
CA SER A 269 -12.32 -3.09 18.69
C SER A 269 -11.01 -2.30 18.59
N PHE A 270 -9.94 -2.99 18.24
CA PHE A 270 -8.62 -2.40 18.03
C PHE A 270 -8.12 -2.64 16.60
N ASP A 271 -7.62 -1.57 15.97
CA ASP A 271 -6.75 -1.66 14.80
C ASP A 271 -5.30 -1.67 15.27
N ILE A 272 -4.61 -2.77 14.97
CA ILE A 272 -3.23 -3.01 15.35
C ILE A 272 -2.40 -3.22 14.09
N ARG A 273 -1.43 -2.32 13.86
CA ARG A 273 -0.39 -2.47 12.83
C ARG A 273 0.91 -2.88 13.52
N ILE A 274 1.28 -4.14 13.38
CA ILE A 274 2.37 -4.79 14.12
C ILE A 274 3.70 -4.54 13.38
N ALA A 275 4.69 -4.01 14.10
CA ALA A 275 6.03 -3.82 13.55
C ALA A 275 6.72 -5.15 13.21
N LEU A 276 7.61 -5.13 12.21
CA LEU A 276 8.38 -6.30 11.77
C LEU A 276 9.29 -6.91 12.86
N SER A 277 9.63 -6.13 13.90
CA SER A 277 10.46 -6.55 15.03
C SER A 277 9.69 -7.32 16.10
N VAL A 278 8.37 -7.43 16.00
CA VAL A 278 7.52 -8.09 17.00
C VAL A 278 7.23 -9.53 16.60
N ASP A 279 7.51 -10.47 17.49
CA ASP A 279 7.07 -11.87 17.34
C ASP A 279 5.56 -11.95 17.55
N GLN A 280 4.82 -12.25 16.49
CA GLN A 280 3.36 -12.28 16.51
C GLN A 280 2.79 -13.41 17.38
N LYS A 281 3.49 -14.54 17.51
CA LYS A 281 3.04 -15.64 18.37
C LYS A 281 3.18 -15.24 19.83
N GLN A 282 4.30 -14.60 20.20
CA GLN A 282 4.48 -14.06 21.53
C GLN A 282 3.43 -12.98 21.83
N PHE A 283 3.21 -12.06 20.90
CA PHE A 283 2.23 -10.98 21.08
C PHE A 283 0.80 -11.51 21.25
N GLU A 284 0.38 -12.50 20.46
CA GLU A 284 -0.92 -13.17 20.64
C GLU A 284 -1.02 -13.89 22.00
N ASN A 285 0.06 -14.51 22.47
CA ASN A 285 0.10 -15.13 23.79
C ASN A 285 0.01 -14.08 24.92
N GLU A 286 0.59 -12.90 24.74
CA GLU A 286 0.46 -11.78 25.67
C GLU A 286 -0.99 -11.29 25.75
N ILE A 287 -1.68 -11.16 24.62
CA ILE A 287 -3.11 -10.82 24.58
C ILE A 287 -3.95 -11.89 25.30
N ARG A 288 -3.68 -13.18 25.05
CA ARG A 288 -4.36 -14.29 25.76
C ARG A 288 -4.17 -14.21 27.26
N ARG A 289 -2.96 -13.89 27.71
CA ARG A 289 -2.65 -13.67 29.13
C ARG A 289 -3.44 -12.48 29.68
N TRP A 290 -3.48 -11.35 28.97
CA TRP A 290 -4.27 -10.19 29.41
C TRP A 290 -5.76 -10.51 29.53
N CYS A 291 -6.33 -11.28 28.60
CA CYS A 291 -7.71 -11.75 28.73
C CYS A 291 -7.93 -12.59 29.98
N ALA A 292 -7.02 -13.54 30.29
CA ALA A 292 -7.12 -14.34 31.50
C ALA A 292 -7.00 -13.50 32.78
N GLU A 293 -6.15 -12.48 32.78
CA GLU A 293 -5.98 -11.54 33.91
C GLU A 293 -7.17 -10.59 34.06
N ALA A 294 -7.84 -10.21 32.97
CA ALA A 294 -9.00 -9.33 32.99
C ALA A 294 -10.18 -9.96 33.73
N GLY A 295 -10.38 -11.27 33.57
CA GLY A 295 -11.36 -12.06 34.31
C GLY A 295 -12.04 -13.15 33.48
N ASP A 296 -12.88 -13.94 34.14
CA ASP A 296 -13.54 -15.10 33.53
C ASP A 296 -14.38 -14.72 32.31
N GLY A 297 -14.22 -15.49 31.23
CA GLY A 297 -14.98 -15.33 29.99
C GLY A 297 -14.51 -14.19 29.08
N VAL A 298 -13.49 -13.42 29.45
CA VAL A 298 -12.90 -12.43 28.54
C VAL A 298 -12.19 -13.14 27.39
N THR A 299 -12.56 -12.80 26.16
CA THR A 299 -12.02 -13.42 24.95
C THR A 299 -11.74 -12.37 23.88
N PHE A 300 -11.22 -12.80 22.75
CA PHE A 300 -11.09 -11.96 21.56
C PHE A 300 -11.36 -12.73 20.29
N GLU A 301 -11.77 -12.01 19.26
CA GLU A 301 -11.94 -12.51 17.90
C GLU A 301 -11.26 -11.58 16.89
N TYR A 302 -10.75 -12.15 15.80
CA TYR A 302 -10.17 -11.36 14.72
C TYR A 302 -11.23 -11.05 13.67
N LYS A 303 -11.38 -9.78 13.33
CA LYS A 303 -12.07 -9.33 12.10
C LYS A 303 -11.14 -9.41 10.89
N GLN A 304 -9.84 -9.20 11.13
CA GLN A 304 -8.76 -9.41 10.16
C GLN A 304 -7.53 -9.89 10.91
N LYS A 305 -6.85 -10.92 10.38
CA LYS A 305 -5.61 -11.45 10.93
C LYS A 305 -4.66 -11.79 9.79
N ASP A 306 -3.90 -10.79 9.38
CA ASP A 306 -2.89 -11.00 8.34
C ASP A 306 -1.70 -11.80 8.90
N PRO A 307 -1.06 -12.65 8.09
CA PRO A 307 0.15 -13.35 8.47
C PRO A 307 1.36 -12.40 8.51
N TYR A 308 2.41 -12.82 9.22
CA TYR A 308 3.72 -12.20 9.08
C TYR A 308 4.31 -12.49 7.70
N VAL A 309 4.77 -11.45 7.01
CA VAL A 309 5.53 -11.55 5.77
C VAL A 309 6.91 -10.94 5.98
N ALA A 310 7.95 -11.73 5.72
CA ALA A 310 9.33 -11.27 5.90
C ALA A 310 9.67 -10.16 4.89
N PRO A 311 10.45 -9.14 5.28
CA PRO A 311 10.88 -8.10 4.36
C PRO A 311 11.86 -8.64 3.31
N THR A 312 11.89 -8.03 2.14
CA THR A 312 12.91 -8.24 1.11
C THR A 312 14.29 -7.97 1.71
N THR A 313 15.18 -8.96 1.61
CA THR A 313 16.56 -8.83 2.06
C THR A 313 17.34 -7.92 1.12
N LEU A 314 17.95 -6.87 1.65
CA LEU A 314 18.69 -5.84 0.92
C LEU A 314 20.14 -6.24 0.62
N THR A 315 20.34 -7.50 0.23
CA THR A 315 21.61 -8.06 -0.26
C THR A 315 21.46 -8.81 -1.58
N ASN A 316 20.22 -8.93 -2.08
CA ASN A 316 19.95 -9.59 -3.36
C ASN A 316 20.44 -8.75 -4.55
N ALA A 317 20.72 -9.40 -5.68
CA ALA A 317 21.34 -8.76 -6.84
C ALA A 317 20.48 -7.64 -7.46
N TYR A 318 19.15 -7.76 -7.43
CA TYR A 318 18.23 -6.73 -7.92
C TYR A 318 18.32 -5.46 -7.08
N TRP A 319 18.33 -5.61 -5.76
CA TRP A 319 18.52 -4.49 -4.84
C TRP A 319 19.90 -3.82 -5.04
N LEU A 320 20.98 -4.60 -5.14
CA LEU A 320 22.32 -4.05 -5.34
C LEU A 320 22.40 -3.22 -6.63
N ALA A 321 21.77 -3.68 -7.72
CA ALA A 321 21.70 -2.93 -8.97
C ALA A 321 20.80 -1.68 -8.87
N PHE A 322 19.64 -1.79 -8.21
CA PHE A 322 18.77 -0.65 -7.92
C PHE A 322 19.53 0.43 -7.15
N LYS A 323 20.22 0.04 -6.07
CA LYS A 323 20.99 0.96 -5.24
C LYS A 323 22.14 1.59 -6.01
N ALA A 324 22.90 0.82 -6.79
CA ALA A 324 23.99 1.37 -7.60
C ALA A 324 23.48 2.42 -8.60
N ALA A 325 22.33 2.17 -9.24
CA ALA A 325 21.69 3.13 -10.15
C ALA A 325 21.16 4.38 -9.42
N ALA A 326 20.57 4.21 -8.24
CA ALA A 326 20.16 5.33 -7.39
C ALA A 326 21.36 6.20 -6.95
N ASP A 327 22.47 5.58 -6.58
CA ASP A 327 23.71 6.26 -6.21
C ASP A 327 24.30 7.03 -7.42
N GLN A 328 24.24 6.44 -8.63
CA GLN A 328 24.64 7.10 -9.88
C GLN A 328 23.78 8.33 -10.18
N LEU A 329 22.46 8.25 -9.94
CA LEU A 329 21.53 9.37 -10.05
C LEU A 329 21.70 10.41 -8.94
N LYS A 330 22.53 10.14 -7.93
CA LYS A 330 22.73 10.96 -6.72
C LYS A 330 21.41 11.22 -5.99
N ILE A 331 20.47 10.27 -6.02
CA ILE A 331 19.25 10.34 -5.23
C ILE A 331 19.49 9.72 -3.86
N LYS A 332 19.02 10.39 -2.80
CA LYS A 332 19.13 9.89 -1.43
C LYS A 332 17.97 8.95 -1.15
N LEU A 333 18.26 7.71 -0.73
CA LEU A 333 17.24 6.74 -0.35
C LEU A 333 17.13 6.68 1.18
N LYS A 334 15.89 6.63 1.68
CA LYS A 334 15.59 6.35 3.09
C LYS A 334 14.79 5.06 3.19
N TYR A 335 15.32 4.10 3.94
CA TYR A 335 14.70 2.80 4.17
C TYR A 335 13.59 2.93 5.18
N CYS A 336 12.43 2.39 4.85
CA CYS A 336 11.27 2.40 5.72
C CYS A 336 10.53 1.07 5.66
N THR A 337 9.87 0.73 6.76
CA THR A 337 8.78 -0.26 6.74
C THR A 337 7.51 0.48 6.33
N PHE A 338 6.77 -0.06 5.36
CA PHE A 338 5.54 0.58 4.89
C PHE A 338 4.50 0.57 6.03
N PRO A 339 3.84 1.70 6.31
CA PRO A 339 2.93 1.80 7.44
C PRO A 339 1.61 1.05 7.23
N GLY A 340 1.10 0.98 6.00
CA GLY A 340 -0.09 0.23 5.59
C GLY A 340 0.27 -1.18 5.10
N GLY A 341 -0.48 -1.69 4.11
CA GLY A 341 -0.10 -2.87 3.32
C GLY A 341 0.05 -2.46 1.86
N THR A 342 0.83 -3.23 1.08
CA THR A 342 0.87 -3.13 -0.39
C THR A 342 0.78 -4.54 -0.99
N ASP A 343 0.52 -4.65 -2.28
CA ASP A 343 0.48 -5.95 -2.98
C ASP A 343 1.83 -6.69 -2.99
N SER A 344 2.94 -5.98 -2.76
CA SER A 344 4.28 -6.56 -2.58
C SER A 344 4.33 -7.69 -1.55
N ARG A 345 3.46 -7.68 -0.54
CA ARG A 345 3.41 -8.76 0.47
C ARG A 345 3.03 -10.11 -0.12
N TYR A 346 2.09 -10.15 -1.08
CA TYR A 346 1.69 -11.40 -1.75
C TYR A 346 2.85 -11.98 -2.58
N LEU A 347 3.68 -11.12 -3.16
CA LEU A 347 4.88 -11.53 -3.89
C LEU A 347 5.95 -12.07 -2.93
N ARG A 348 6.19 -11.38 -1.80
CA ARG A 348 7.15 -11.82 -0.78
C ARG A 348 6.75 -13.13 -0.10
N GLU A 349 5.46 -13.40 0.07
CA GLU A 349 4.97 -14.70 0.55
C GLU A 349 5.39 -15.87 -0.36
N LEU A 350 5.53 -15.62 -1.67
CA LEU A 350 6.07 -16.58 -2.63
C LEU A 350 7.60 -16.65 -2.65
N GLY A 351 8.28 -15.84 -1.82
CA GLY A 351 9.74 -15.71 -1.82
C GLY A 351 10.29 -14.79 -2.92
N ILE A 352 9.42 -14.05 -3.62
CA ILE A 352 9.84 -13.09 -4.66
C ILE A 352 10.21 -11.76 -3.98
N PRO A 353 11.45 -11.27 -4.12
CA PRO A 353 11.84 -9.98 -3.57
C PRO A 353 11.04 -8.84 -4.25
N ALA A 354 10.35 -8.05 -3.43
CA ALA A 354 9.56 -6.90 -3.88
C ALA A 354 9.90 -5.64 -3.05
N LEU A 355 9.96 -4.48 -3.70
CA LEU A 355 10.21 -3.17 -3.08
C LEU A 355 9.15 -2.16 -3.47
N GLY A 356 8.65 -1.41 -2.50
CA GLY A 356 7.81 -0.24 -2.73
C GLY A 356 8.65 1.00 -3.01
N PHE A 357 8.45 1.67 -4.14
CA PHE A 357 9.19 2.87 -4.52
C PHE A 357 8.38 3.80 -5.40
N SER A 358 8.13 5.01 -4.89
CA SER A 358 7.53 6.12 -5.62
C SER A 358 8.53 7.27 -5.74
N PRO A 359 8.91 7.73 -6.95
CA PRO A 359 9.91 8.77 -7.14
C PRO A 359 9.33 10.19 -6.87
N MET A 360 8.81 10.40 -5.66
CA MET A 360 8.09 11.60 -5.24
C MET A 360 8.72 12.26 -4.01
N ASN A 361 9.94 12.80 -4.15
CA ASN A 361 10.56 13.60 -3.09
C ASN A 361 10.04 15.05 -3.07
N LYS A 362 10.31 15.79 -2.00
CA LYS A 362 9.85 17.18 -1.75
C LYS A 362 8.34 17.37 -1.99
N THR A 363 7.57 16.34 -1.69
CA THR A 363 6.12 16.25 -1.91
C THR A 363 5.50 15.80 -0.60
N VAL A 364 4.56 16.59 -0.08
CA VAL A 364 3.83 16.24 1.14
C VAL A 364 2.99 14.99 0.85
N PRO A 365 3.09 13.93 1.67
CA PRO A 365 2.21 12.77 1.55
C PRO A 365 0.75 13.21 1.62
N GLY A 366 -0.01 12.94 0.56
CA GLY A 366 -1.42 13.31 0.43
C GLY A 366 -2.30 12.17 -0.06
N LEU A 367 -1.78 10.94 -0.11
CA LEU A 367 -2.58 9.75 -0.39
C LEU A 367 -3.77 9.69 0.57
N HIS A 368 -4.94 9.38 0.02
CA HIS A 368 -6.26 9.34 0.70
C HIS A 368 -6.80 10.69 1.20
N GLU A 369 -6.00 11.75 1.25
CA GLU A 369 -6.42 13.08 1.68
C GLU A 369 -7.26 13.82 0.63
N HIS A 370 -7.86 14.93 1.07
CA HIS A 370 -8.44 15.92 0.17
C HIS A 370 -7.35 16.66 -0.60
N ASN A 371 -7.64 17.05 -1.84
CA ASN A 371 -6.71 17.82 -2.68
C ASN A 371 -5.36 17.12 -2.89
N GLU A 372 -5.39 15.78 -2.94
CA GLU A 372 -4.26 14.96 -3.37
C GLU A 372 -3.69 15.54 -4.66
N SER A 373 -2.39 15.84 -4.64
CA SER A 373 -1.74 16.56 -5.72
C SER A 373 -0.27 16.17 -5.87
N LEU A 374 0.24 16.33 -7.09
CA LEU A 374 1.65 16.08 -7.42
C LEU A 374 2.15 17.18 -8.34
N ARG A 375 3.37 17.68 -8.09
CA ARG A 375 4.01 18.62 -9.02
C ARG A 375 4.33 17.91 -10.33
N ALA A 376 3.94 18.51 -11.45
CA ALA A 376 4.23 17.99 -12.78
C ALA A 376 5.74 17.78 -12.99
N GLU A 377 6.58 18.67 -12.45
CA GLU A 377 8.04 18.52 -12.44
C GLU A 377 8.49 17.23 -11.74
N THR A 378 7.96 16.96 -10.54
CA THR A 378 8.28 15.77 -9.76
C THR A 378 7.83 14.51 -10.51
N TYR A 379 6.62 14.53 -11.07
CA TYR A 379 6.10 13.45 -11.89
C TYR A 379 7.02 13.16 -13.09
N LEU A 380 7.39 14.18 -13.87
CA LEU A 380 8.26 14.03 -15.04
C LEU A 380 9.67 13.57 -14.68
N ARG A 381 10.23 14.08 -13.58
CA ARG A 381 11.52 13.62 -13.04
C ARG A 381 11.46 12.16 -12.64
N GLY A 382 10.35 11.69 -12.08
CA GLY A 382 10.15 10.29 -11.74
C GLY A 382 10.23 9.35 -12.95
N ILE A 383 9.70 9.77 -14.10
CA ILE A 383 9.87 9.04 -15.38
C ILE A 383 11.36 8.87 -15.68
N SER A 384 12.14 9.96 -15.65
CA SER A 384 13.58 9.93 -15.93
C SER A 384 14.37 9.07 -14.94
N ILE A 385 13.93 9.01 -13.67
CA ILE A 385 14.51 8.12 -12.65
C ILE A 385 14.27 6.65 -13.06
N TYR A 386 13.05 6.28 -13.43
CA TYR A 386 12.74 4.92 -13.87
C TYR A 386 13.43 4.52 -15.18
N GLU A 387 13.67 5.45 -16.11
CA GLU A 387 14.48 5.20 -17.31
C GLU A 387 15.92 4.74 -16.98
N THR A 388 16.40 5.01 -15.76
CA THR A 388 17.70 4.55 -15.27
C THR A 388 17.59 3.33 -14.36
N LEU A 389 16.61 3.30 -13.46
CA LEU A 389 16.43 2.20 -12.49
C LEU A 389 15.97 0.90 -13.15
N ILE A 390 15.02 0.97 -14.10
CA ILE A 390 14.46 -0.23 -14.74
C ILE A 390 15.54 -1.02 -15.49
N PRO A 391 16.37 -0.41 -16.36
CA PRO A 391 17.45 -1.14 -17.03
C PRO A 391 18.49 -1.69 -16.06
N ALA A 392 18.80 -0.99 -14.97
CA ALA A 392 19.78 -1.47 -13.99
C ALA A 392 19.32 -2.80 -13.39
N VAL A 393 18.06 -2.89 -12.98
CA VAL A 393 17.48 -4.10 -12.37
C VAL A 393 17.20 -5.19 -13.41
N ALA A 394 16.71 -4.83 -14.60
CA ALA A 394 16.36 -5.81 -15.64
C ALA A 394 17.57 -6.43 -16.37
N ASN A 395 18.79 -5.93 -16.13
CA ASN A 395 20.01 -6.43 -16.75
C ASN A 395 20.98 -7.14 -15.78
N VAL A 396 20.55 -7.32 -14.53
CA VAL A 396 21.24 -8.11 -13.49
C VAL A 396 21.48 -9.53 -13.96
#